data_AF-A0A660LWJ0-F1
#
_entry.id   AF-A0A660LWJ0-F1
#
_cell.length_a   1.000
_cell.length_b   1.000
_cell.length_c   1.000
_cell.angle_alpha   90.00
_cell.angle_beta   90.00
_cell.angle_gamma   90.00
#
_symmetry.space_group_name_H-M   'P 1'
#
loop_
_entity.id
_entity.type
_entity.pdbx_description
1 polymer ?
#
loop_
_entity_poly.entity_id
_entity_poly.type
_entity_poly.pdbx_seq_one_letter_code
_entity_poly.pdbx_strand_id
1 'polypeptide(L)'
;MTRSRLEEIKKLLNQYSYEYYALDQPSVSDAVYDSLMAELKNIEAAHPEWITPDSPTQRVGNKLLEGFQKVRHARRMVSLNDVFDKSEIEAWIERTDKLMPGHKHEFFTDIKMDGLACALIYIDGVLTQAVTRGDSFIGEDVTNNVRT
;
A
#
# COMPACT_ATOMS: atom_id res chain seq x y z
N MET A 1 12.94 -9.09 29.24
CA MET A 1 12.09 -8.47 28.19
C MET A 1 10.73 -9.16 28.22
N THR A 2 9.63 -8.45 27.97
CA THR A 2 8.28 -9.01 28.04
C THR A 2 7.58 -8.91 26.68
N ARG A 3 6.70 -9.87 26.37
CA ARG A 3 5.86 -9.82 25.17
C ARG A 3 4.98 -8.56 25.12
N SER A 4 4.62 -8.00 26.29
CA SER A 4 3.90 -6.72 26.37
C SER A 4 4.71 -5.55 25.79
N ARG A 5 6.02 -5.51 26.03
CA ARG A 5 6.89 -4.46 25.50
C ARG A 5 7.06 -4.58 23.98
N LEU A 6 7.15 -5.81 23.47
CA LEU A 6 7.15 -6.08 22.02
C LEU A 6 5.93 -5.45 21.33
N GLU A 7 4.72 -5.76 21.81
CA GLU A 7 3.49 -5.24 21.19
C GLU A 7 3.36 -3.72 21.34
N GLU A 8 3.80 -3.16 22.47
CA GLU A 8 3.86 -1.71 22.66
C GLU A 8 4.77 -1.04 21.62
N ILE A 9 5.99 -1.54 21.45
CA ILE A 9 6.95 -0.98 20.48
C ILE A 9 6.42 -1.12 19.06
N LYS A 10 5.85 -2.27 18.69
CA LYS A 10 5.20 -2.47 17.39
C LYS A 10 4.13 -1.42 17.14
N LYS A 11 3.27 -1.16 18.14
CA LYS A 11 2.21 -0.14 18.05
C LYS A 11 2.80 1.27 17.86
N LEU A 12 3.80 1.64 18.66
CA LEU A 12 4.46 2.96 18.56
C LEU A 12 5.13 3.16 17.20
N LEU A 13 5.92 2.17 16.73
CA LEU A 13 6.59 2.26 15.43
C LEU A 13 5.59 2.36 14.27
N ASN A 14 4.47 1.65 14.33
CA ASN A 14 3.41 1.78 13.33
C ASN A 14 2.75 3.16 13.36
N GLN A 15 2.48 3.70 14.56
CA GLN A 15 1.95 5.05 14.73
C GLN A 15 2.90 6.10 14.16
N TYR A 16 4.18 6.07 14.54
CA TYR A 16 5.17 7.02 14.07
C TYR A 16 5.43 6.90 12.56
N SER A 17 5.43 5.68 12.02
CA SER A 17 5.48 5.47 10.56
C SER A 17 4.31 6.13 9.85
N TYR A 18 3.09 6.00 10.40
CA TYR A 18 1.89 6.59 9.81
C TYR A 18 1.94 8.13 9.85
N GLU A 19 2.32 8.70 10.99
CA GLU A 19 2.50 10.14 11.14
C GLU A 19 3.54 10.71 10.19
N TYR A 20 4.66 10.02 10.02
CA TYR A 20 5.73 10.43 9.12
C TYR A 20 5.32 10.29 7.64
N TYR A 21 4.92 9.08 7.20
CA TYR A 21 4.74 8.79 5.78
C TYR A 21 3.36 9.14 5.23
N ALA A 22 2.31 9.11 6.04
CA ALA A 22 0.94 9.35 5.58
C ALA A 22 0.42 10.75 5.94
N LEU A 23 0.81 11.29 7.09
CA LEU A 23 0.34 12.59 7.56
C LEU A 23 1.33 13.74 7.33
N ASP A 24 2.59 13.43 7.01
CA ASP A 24 3.70 14.39 6.93
C ASP A 24 3.82 15.26 8.20
N GLN A 25 3.54 14.66 9.37
CA GLN A 25 3.45 15.31 10.68
C GLN A 25 4.05 14.42 11.78
N PRO A 26 5.37 14.18 11.78
CA PRO A 26 6.00 13.30 12.75
C PRO A 26 5.89 13.85 14.18
N SER A 27 5.44 13.03 15.14
CA SER A 27 5.37 13.40 16.56
C SER A 27 6.69 13.20 17.30
N VAL A 28 7.63 12.44 16.72
CA VAL A 28 8.94 12.12 17.30
C VAL A 28 10.05 12.33 16.28
N SER A 29 11.29 12.45 16.75
CA SER A 29 12.46 12.53 15.86
C SER A 29 12.89 11.14 15.34
N ASP A 30 13.63 11.14 14.23
CA ASP A 30 14.20 9.93 13.63
C ASP A 30 15.02 9.12 14.64
N ALA A 31 15.78 9.78 15.51
CA ALA A 31 16.59 9.11 16.54
C ALA A 31 15.75 8.32 17.55
N VAL A 32 14.55 8.81 17.89
CA VAL A 32 13.62 8.08 18.79
C VAL A 32 13.06 6.86 18.07
N TYR A 33 12.65 7.03 16.81
CA TYR A 33 12.16 5.93 15.97
C TYR A 33 13.22 4.84 15.81
N ASP A 34 14.45 5.22 15.47
CA ASP A 34 15.57 4.30 15.28
C ASP A 34 15.93 3.54 16.55
N SER A 35 15.89 4.22 17.71
CA SER A 35 16.14 3.56 18.99
C SER A 35 15.07 2.50 19.31
N LEU A 36 13.80 2.78 19.03
CA LEU A 36 12.71 1.82 19.23
C LEU A 36 12.80 0.66 18.23
N MET A 37 13.18 0.94 16.98
CA MET A 37 13.42 -0.08 15.97
C MET A 37 14.57 -1.02 16.37
N ALA A 38 15.66 -0.48 16.93
CA ALA A 38 16.76 -1.27 17.46
C ALA A 38 16.33 -2.11 18.67
N GLU A 39 15.53 -1.56 19.58
CA GLU A 39 14.95 -2.30 20.71
C GLU A 39 14.08 -3.47 20.22
N LEU A 40 13.20 -3.24 19.24
CA LEU A 40 12.36 -4.28 18.66
C LEU A 40 13.19 -5.42 18.05
N LYS A 41 14.21 -5.09 17.25
CA LYS A 41 15.14 -6.07 16.66
C LYS A 41 15.82 -6.92 17.73
N ASN A 42 16.24 -6.31 18.84
CA ASN A 42 16.88 -7.04 19.94
C ASN A 42 15.92 -8.00 20.65
N ILE A 43 14.67 -7.57 20.88
CA ILE A 43 13.64 -8.43 21.49
C ILE A 43 13.35 -9.63 20.57
N GLU A 44 13.16 -9.40 19.28
CA GLU A 44 12.87 -10.45 18.30
C GLU A 44 14.05 -11.39 18.07
N ALA A 45 15.29 -10.89 18.12
CA ALA A 45 16.48 -11.73 18.06
C ALA A 45 16.60 -12.66 19.29
N ALA A 46 16.21 -12.17 20.48
CA ALA A 46 16.20 -12.96 21.70
C ALA A 46 15.01 -13.94 21.77
N HIS A 47 13.90 -13.64 21.07
CA HIS A 47 12.67 -14.43 21.03
C HIS A 47 12.16 -14.62 19.60
N PRO A 48 12.83 -15.44 18.77
CA PRO A 48 12.43 -15.65 17.37
C PRO A 48 11.00 -16.17 17.21
N GLU A 49 10.49 -16.88 18.22
CA GLU A 49 9.12 -17.41 18.26
C GLU A 49 8.04 -16.33 18.42
N TRP A 50 8.40 -15.08 18.74
CA TRP A 50 7.48 -13.95 18.84
C TRP A 50 7.41 -13.09 17.58
N ILE A 51 8.26 -13.36 16.59
CA ILE A 51 8.26 -12.61 15.33
C ILE A 51 6.94 -12.86 14.60
N THR A 52 6.25 -11.77 14.26
CA THR A 52 5.01 -11.83 13.48
C THR A 52 5.22 -11.23 12.09
N PRO A 53 4.51 -11.72 11.04
CA PRO A 53 4.72 -11.26 9.66
C PRO A 53 4.43 -9.77 9.41
N ASP A 54 3.68 -9.13 10.30
CA ASP A 54 3.32 -7.70 10.28
C ASP A 54 4.28 -6.82 11.10
N SER A 55 5.30 -7.41 11.74
CA SER A 55 6.26 -6.64 12.53
C SER A 55 7.04 -5.65 11.66
N PRO A 56 7.28 -4.41 12.13
CA PRO A 56 8.07 -3.41 11.41
C PRO A 56 9.46 -3.88 10.95
N THR A 57 10.06 -4.86 11.64
CA THR A 57 11.38 -5.42 11.28
C THR A 57 11.34 -6.32 10.05
N GLN A 58 10.17 -6.81 9.65
CA GLN A 58 9.99 -7.76 8.53
C GLN A 58 9.73 -7.07 7.18
N ARG A 59 9.71 -5.73 7.16
CA ARG A 59 9.45 -4.92 5.96
C ARG A 59 10.54 -5.04 4.89
N VAL A 60 11.82 -5.09 5.31
CA VAL A 60 12.95 -5.20 4.39
C VAL A 60 13.25 -6.67 4.09
N GLY A 61 12.74 -7.17 2.96
CA GLY A 61 13.03 -8.51 2.46
C GLY A 61 14.47 -8.62 1.94
N ASN A 62 15.40 -9.15 2.75
CA ASN A 62 16.79 -9.37 2.36
C ASN A 62 17.01 -10.49 1.30
N LYS A 63 15.95 -11.08 0.75
CA LYS A 63 16.05 -12.21 -0.18
C LYS A 63 15.61 -11.81 -1.58
N LEU A 64 16.55 -11.81 -2.51
CA LEU A 64 16.29 -11.74 -3.95
C LEU A 64 15.44 -12.94 -4.36
N LEU A 65 14.29 -12.68 -4.97
CA LEU A 65 13.45 -13.73 -5.56
C LEU A 65 14.04 -14.13 -6.93
N GLU A 66 13.93 -15.42 -7.28
CA GLU A 66 14.36 -15.95 -8.58
C GLU A 66 13.50 -15.43 -9.76
N GLY A 67 12.36 -14.81 -9.46
CA GLY A 67 11.46 -14.19 -10.42
C GLY A 67 10.10 -13.90 -9.79
N PHE A 68 9.25 -13.18 -10.53
CA PHE A 68 7.89 -12.89 -10.09
C PHE A 68 6.91 -14.00 -10.47
N GLN A 69 6.05 -14.36 -9.54
CA GLN A 69 4.96 -15.31 -9.79
C GLN A 69 3.79 -14.59 -10.45
N LYS A 70 3.19 -15.21 -11.47
CA LYS A 70 1.98 -14.66 -12.11
C LYS A 70 0.76 -14.90 -11.23
N VAL A 71 -0.03 -13.85 -11.02
CA VAL A 71 -1.24 -13.89 -10.20
C VAL A 71 -2.42 -13.39 -11.01
N ARG A 72 -3.49 -14.18 -11.04
CA ARG A 72 -4.77 -13.76 -11.64
C ARG A 72 -5.50 -12.83 -10.67
N HIS A 73 -5.90 -11.67 -11.14
CA HIS A 73 -6.71 -10.73 -10.40
C HIS A 73 -8.12 -11.27 -10.17
N ALA A 74 -8.64 -11.12 -8.95
CA ALA A 74 -10.02 -11.49 -8.62
C ALA A 74 -11.05 -10.60 -9.35
N ARG A 75 -10.68 -9.35 -9.64
CA ARG A 75 -11.45 -8.41 -10.44
C ARG A 75 -10.52 -7.71 -11.41
N ARG A 76 -11.00 -7.45 -12.63
CA ARG A 76 -10.21 -6.77 -13.66
C ARG A 76 -9.74 -5.40 -13.17
N MET A 77 -8.45 -5.11 -13.30
CA MET A 77 -7.92 -3.77 -13.10
C MET A 77 -8.10 -2.95 -14.39
N VAL A 78 -9.03 -2.01 -14.39
CA VAL A 78 -9.34 -1.20 -15.59
C VAL A 78 -8.32 -0.07 -15.78
N SER A 79 -8.11 0.32 -17.03
CA SER A 79 -7.43 1.58 -17.37
C SER A 79 -8.44 2.71 -17.49
N LEU A 80 -7.96 3.93 -17.46
CA LEU A 80 -8.71 5.12 -17.82
C LEU A 80 -8.47 5.43 -19.31
N ASN A 81 -9.46 6.05 -19.95
CA ASN A 81 -9.28 6.67 -21.25
C ASN A 81 -8.66 8.05 -21.04
N ASP A 82 -7.80 8.45 -21.96
CA ASP A 82 -7.20 9.78 -21.96
C ASP A 82 -8.06 10.77 -22.73
N VAL A 83 -7.92 12.04 -22.37
CA VAL A 83 -8.47 13.20 -23.07
C VAL A 83 -7.38 14.28 -23.10
N PHE A 84 -7.28 15.00 -24.22
CA PHE A 84 -6.18 15.95 -24.46
C PHE A 84 -6.65 17.39 -24.64
N ASP A 85 -7.95 17.60 -24.78
CA ASP A 85 -8.54 18.93 -24.81
C ASP A 85 -9.91 19.00 -24.12
N LYS A 86 -10.41 20.23 -23.96
CA LYS A 86 -11.65 20.53 -23.26
C LYS A 86 -12.88 19.94 -23.96
N SER A 87 -12.88 19.90 -25.29
CA SER A 87 -14.03 19.45 -26.08
C SER A 87 -14.27 17.95 -25.90
N GLU A 88 -13.20 17.17 -25.72
CA GLU A 88 -13.30 15.73 -25.45
C GLU A 88 -13.94 15.44 -24.08
N ILE A 89 -13.62 16.26 -23.07
CA ILE A 89 -14.24 16.19 -21.74
C ILE A 89 -15.72 16.56 -21.82
N GLU A 90 -16.06 17.65 -22.50
CA GLU A 90 -17.45 18.09 -22.69
C GLU A 90 -18.28 17.00 -23.38
N ALA A 91 -17.74 16.40 -24.44
CA ALA A 91 -18.39 15.28 -25.12
C ALA A 91 -18.54 14.04 -24.22
N TRP A 92 -17.60 13.79 -23.30
CA TRP A 92 -17.73 12.70 -22.31
C TRP A 92 -18.81 12.98 -21.27
N ILE A 93 -18.94 14.22 -20.80
CA ILE A 93 -20.02 14.64 -19.90
C ILE A 93 -21.38 14.44 -20.57
N GLU A 94 -21.54 14.90 -21.82
CA GLU A 94 -22.80 14.72 -22.57
C GLU A 94 -23.18 13.24 -22.75
N ARG A 95 -22.20 12.36 -22.96
CA ARG A 95 -22.45 10.91 -23.00
C ARG A 95 -22.91 10.38 -21.66
N THR A 96 -22.36 10.88 -20.56
CA THR A 96 -22.69 10.47 -19.20
C THR A 96 -24.10 10.95 -18.81
N ASP A 97 -24.47 12.19 -19.14
CA ASP A 97 -25.82 12.73 -18.94
C ASP A 97 -26.89 11.88 -19.62
N LYS A 98 -26.62 11.42 -20.85
CA LYS A 98 -27.52 10.54 -21.61
C LYS A 98 -27.70 9.17 -20.96
N LEU A 99 -26.66 8.65 -20.30
CA LEU A 99 -26.71 7.37 -19.58
C LEU A 99 -27.44 7.48 -18.23
N MET A 100 -27.49 8.68 -17.64
CA MET A 100 -28.14 8.94 -16.36
C MET A 100 -29.03 10.20 -16.40
N PRO A 101 -30.16 10.19 -17.13
CA PRO A 101 -31.01 11.37 -17.28
C PRO A 101 -31.54 11.88 -15.94
N GLY A 102 -31.44 13.19 -15.71
CA GLY A 102 -31.98 13.85 -14.51
C GLY A 102 -31.11 13.72 -13.25
N HIS A 103 -29.96 13.07 -13.34
CA HIS A 103 -28.97 13.05 -12.26
C HIS A 103 -28.01 14.23 -12.36
N LYS A 104 -27.69 14.84 -11.22
CA LYS A 104 -26.58 15.79 -11.12
C LYS A 104 -25.28 15.01 -10.96
N HIS A 105 -24.32 15.23 -11.84
CA HIS A 105 -22.98 14.64 -11.72
C HIS A 105 -22.15 15.40 -10.67
N GLU A 106 -21.49 14.64 -9.81
CA GLU A 106 -20.41 15.11 -8.95
C GLU A 106 -19.14 14.38 -9.37
N PHE A 107 -18.06 15.13 -9.57
CA PHE A 107 -16.79 14.59 -10.03
C PHE A 107 -15.76 14.71 -8.92
N PHE A 108 -15.07 13.60 -8.67
CA PHE A 108 -13.84 13.59 -7.89
C PHE A 108 -12.66 13.75 -8.83
N THR A 109 -11.84 14.78 -8.61
CA THR A 109 -10.63 15.04 -9.39
C THR A 109 -9.41 14.74 -8.52
N ASP A 110 -8.46 14.01 -9.08
CA ASP A 110 -7.22 13.67 -8.42
C ASP A 110 -6.05 13.80 -9.40
N ILE A 111 -4.83 13.87 -8.87
CA ILE A 111 -3.61 13.91 -9.67
C ILE A 111 -3.37 12.54 -10.29
N LYS A 112 -3.21 12.51 -11.63
CA LYS A 112 -2.78 11.29 -12.33
C LYS A 112 -1.30 11.04 -12.06
N MET A 113 -1.02 10.22 -11.04
CA MET A 113 0.34 9.77 -10.72
C MET A 113 0.93 8.98 -11.88
N ASP A 114 2.13 9.37 -12.33
CA ASP A 114 2.86 8.67 -13.39
C ASP A 114 3.73 7.56 -12.79
N GLY A 115 3.11 6.43 -12.53
CA GLY A 115 3.74 5.28 -11.87
C GLY A 115 3.16 3.94 -12.31
N LEU A 116 3.42 2.91 -11.52
CA LEU A 116 2.93 1.56 -11.77
C LEU A 116 1.69 1.27 -10.92
N ALA A 117 0.60 0.85 -11.57
CA ALA A 117 -0.60 0.42 -10.86
C ALA A 117 -0.36 -0.93 -10.16
N CYS A 118 -0.78 -1.01 -8.89
CA CYS A 118 -0.64 -2.17 -8.03
C CYS A 118 -1.94 -2.40 -7.24
N ALA A 119 -2.35 -3.65 -7.09
CA ALA A 119 -3.45 -4.07 -6.22
C ALA A 119 -2.89 -4.59 -4.90
N LEU A 120 -3.36 -4.05 -3.78
CA LEU A 120 -3.00 -4.49 -2.43
C LEU A 120 -4.16 -5.27 -1.82
N ILE A 121 -3.92 -6.52 -1.44
CA ILE A 121 -4.89 -7.40 -0.81
C ILE A 121 -4.62 -7.47 0.68
N TYR A 122 -5.61 -7.08 1.48
CA TYR A 122 -5.60 -7.15 2.93
C TYR A 122 -6.62 -8.17 3.41
N ILE A 123 -6.25 -9.01 4.37
CA ILE A 123 -7.16 -9.93 5.08
C ILE A 123 -7.08 -9.56 6.56
N ASP A 124 -8.22 -9.28 7.17
CA ASP A 124 -8.33 -8.84 8.57
C ASP A 124 -7.39 -7.67 8.93
N GLY A 125 -7.20 -6.75 7.98
CA GLY A 125 -6.33 -5.57 8.14
C GLY A 125 -4.83 -5.82 7.91
N VAL A 126 -4.42 -7.06 7.60
CA VAL A 126 -3.01 -7.41 7.34
C VAL A 126 -2.76 -7.53 5.84
N LEU A 127 -1.70 -6.89 5.33
CA LEU A 127 -1.29 -7.01 3.93
C LEU A 127 -0.85 -8.44 3.63
N THR A 128 -1.64 -9.16 2.84
CA THR A 128 -1.36 -10.55 2.48
C THR A 128 -0.71 -10.70 1.12
N GLN A 129 -1.04 -9.83 0.17
CA GLN A 129 -0.48 -9.90 -1.19
C GLN A 129 -0.49 -8.53 -1.88
N ALA A 130 0.51 -8.27 -2.72
CA ALA A 130 0.51 -7.16 -3.66
C ALA A 130 0.78 -7.66 -5.08
N VAL A 131 0.02 -7.16 -6.06
CA VAL A 131 0.05 -7.65 -7.44
C VAL A 131 0.11 -6.48 -8.42
N THR A 132 1.05 -6.50 -9.36
CA THR A 132 1.09 -5.49 -10.44
C THR A 132 -0.16 -5.55 -11.32
N ARG A 133 -0.48 -4.46 -12.03
CA ARG A 133 -1.62 -4.48 -12.97
C ARG A 133 -1.49 -5.55 -14.06
N GLY A 134 -0.28 -5.70 -14.60
CA GLY A 134 -0.02 -6.50 -15.79
C GLY A 134 -0.98 -6.17 -16.94
N ASP A 135 -1.63 -7.21 -17.47
CA ASP A 135 -2.55 -7.12 -18.62
C ASP A 135 -4.02 -6.83 -18.24
N SER A 136 -4.28 -6.42 -16.99
CA SER A 136 -5.61 -6.24 -16.35
C SER A 136 -6.22 -7.51 -15.76
N PHE A 137 -5.80 -8.70 -16.19
CA PHE A 137 -6.29 -9.99 -15.70
C PHE A 137 -5.25 -10.75 -14.92
N ILE A 138 -3.99 -10.66 -15.35
CA ILE A 138 -2.83 -11.32 -14.76
C ILE A 138 -1.76 -10.26 -14.50
N GLY A 139 -1.29 -10.22 -13.27
CA GLY A 139 -0.14 -9.44 -12.84
C GLY A 139 0.96 -10.31 -12.25
N GLU A 140 1.91 -9.66 -11.60
CA GLU A 140 3.06 -10.26 -10.94
C GLU A 140 2.99 -10.01 -9.43
N ASP A 141 3.26 -11.04 -8.63
CA ASP A 141 3.33 -10.93 -7.17
C ASP A 141 4.56 -10.10 -6.77
N VAL A 142 4.32 -8.91 -6.25
CA VAL A 142 5.33 -7.94 -5.79
C VAL A 142 5.17 -7.66 -4.29
N THR A 143 4.62 -8.61 -3.53
CA THR A 143 4.34 -8.44 -2.09
C THR A 143 5.57 -8.04 -1.30
N ASN A 144 6.72 -8.64 -1.58
CA ASN A 144 7.97 -8.30 -0.90
C ASN A 144 8.44 -6.89 -1.25
N ASN A 145 8.29 -6.46 -2.50
CA ASN A 145 8.68 -5.12 -2.96
C ASN A 145 7.79 -4.02 -2.36
N VAL A 146 6.50 -4.29 -2.16
CA VAL A 146 5.59 -3.31 -1.53
C VAL A 146 5.81 -3.21 -0.03
N ARG A 147 6.30 -4.28 0.61
CA ARG A 147 6.57 -4.30 2.05
C ARG A 147 7.80 -3.47 2.45
N THR A 148 8.69 -3.13 1.51
CA THR A 148 9.95 -2.42 1.81
C THR A 148 9.74 -0.97 2.21
#